data_AF-A0A9C9G1R8-F1
#
_entry.id   AF-A0A9C9G1R8-F1
#
_cell.length_a   1.000
_cell.length_b   1.000
_cell.length_c   1.000
_cell.angle_alpha   90.00
_cell.angle_beta   90.00
_cell.angle_gamma   90.00
#
_symmetry.space_group_name_H-M   'P 1'
#
loop_
_entity.id
_entity.type
_entity.pdbx_description
1 polymer ?
#
loop_
_entity_poly.entity_id
_entity_poly.type
_entity_poly.pdbx_seq_one_letter_code
_entity_poly.pdbx_strand_id
1 'polypeptide(L)'
;MSVLGECLIAFVFGSCVGVLVQRSRFCNTAALRDAILFKSYRNTKALLVSMMILTVGFTGFMSIGEGHPMHFDVGLNQLIGLFIFGIGMVLAGACTVSTWVKAGEGNVGAMWALLFTFVGMFLFSLAWSVNYWPPAPASMTGEPNLQALQFGFANASTLQEKLKIPAIVFGLIQAGVLYMIYRAILRRERRLLKSAASASTEAEVIKKSPPAMGICH
;
A
#
# COMPACT_ATOMS: atom_id res chain seq x y z
N MET A 1 6.93 26.70 -16.26
CA MET A 1 5.92 26.46 -17.31
C MET A 1 4.72 27.38 -17.01
N SER A 2 3.76 27.57 -17.92
CA SER A 2 2.55 28.35 -17.57
C SER A 2 1.70 27.55 -16.57
N VAL A 3 1.12 28.22 -15.56
CA VAL A 3 0.27 27.58 -14.53
C VAL A 3 -0.88 26.78 -15.18
N LEU A 4 -1.43 27.30 -16.27
CA LEU A 4 -2.45 26.62 -17.08
C LEU A 4 -1.93 25.31 -17.70
N GLY A 5 -0.68 25.29 -18.18
CA GLY A 5 -0.05 24.10 -18.72
C GLY A 5 0.16 23.02 -17.66
N GLU A 6 0.60 23.41 -16.47
CA GLU A 6 0.78 22.50 -15.33
C GLU A 6 -0.56 21.89 -14.88
N CYS A 7 -1.62 22.71 -14.78
CA CYS A 7 -2.96 22.23 -14.46
C CYS A 7 -3.51 21.25 -15.51
N LEU A 8 -3.30 21.51 -16.80
CA LEU A 8 -3.75 20.63 -17.88
C LEU A 8 -3.01 19.29 -17.86
N ILE A 9 -1.69 19.31 -17.66
CA ILE A 9 -0.89 18.09 -17.53
C ILE A 9 -1.36 17.27 -16.33
N ALA A 10 -1.57 17.92 -15.18
CA ALA A 10 -2.08 17.26 -13.98
C ALA A 10 -3.48 16.66 -14.19
N PHE A 11 -4.37 17.35 -14.89
CA PHE A 11 -5.71 16.88 -15.19
C PHE A 11 -5.71 15.66 -16.13
N VAL A 12 -4.91 15.72 -17.22
CA VAL A 12 -4.76 14.61 -18.17
C VAL A 12 -4.15 13.40 -17.46
N PHE A 13 -3.07 13.62 -16.70
CA PHE A 13 -2.42 12.54 -15.94
C PHE A 13 -3.36 11.91 -14.91
N GLY A 14 -4.06 12.73 -14.13
CA GLY A 14 -5.04 12.27 -13.14
C GLY A 14 -6.19 11.48 -13.76
N SER A 15 -6.69 11.93 -14.92
CA SER A 15 -7.74 11.23 -15.66
C SER A 15 -7.25 9.87 -16.19
N CYS A 16 -6.05 9.82 -16.79
CA CYS A 16 -5.45 8.58 -17.26
C CYS A 16 -5.25 7.58 -16.12
N VAL A 17 -4.68 8.02 -14.99
CA VAL A 17 -4.49 7.17 -13.80
C VAL A 17 -5.83 6.71 -13.24
N GLY A 18 -6.84 7.58 -13.19
CA GLY A 18 -8.19 7.23 -12.74
C GLY A 18 -8.81 6.08 -13.55
N VAL A 19 -8.73 6.15 -14.88
CA VAL A 19 -9.23 5.09 -15.77
C VAL A 19 -8.47 3.78 -15.58
N LEU A 20 -7.15 3.85 -15.40
CA LEU A 20 -6.32 2.65 -15.14
C LEU A 20 -6.71 1.98 -13.82
N VAL A 21 -6.96 2.75 -12.76
CA VAL A 21 -7.38 2.23 -11.45
C VAL A 21 -8.79 1.64 -11.50
N GLN A 22 -9.72 2.27 -12.23
CA GLN A 22 -11.06 1.73 -12.51
C GLN A 22 -11.00 0.33 -13.14
N ARG A 23 -10.18 0.15 -14.19
CA ARG A 23 -10.07 -1.13 -14.90
C ARG A 23 -9.37 -2.22 -14.10
N SER A 24 -8.41 -1.85 -13.27
CA SER A 24 -7.60 -2.80 -12.50
C SER A 24 -8.24 -3.22 -11.18
N ARG A 25 -9.29 -2.53 -10.71
CA ARG A 25 -9.95 -2.78 -9.41
C ARG A 25 -8.94 -2.89 -8.27
N PHE A 26 -7.92 -2.03 -8.29
CA PHE A 26 -6.85 -2.03 -7.29
C PHE A 26 -7.40 -1.64 -5.92
N CYS A 27 -7.37 -2.58 -4.98
CA CYS A 27 -7.62 -2.32 -3.56
C CYS A 27 -6.50 -2.95 -2.73
N ASN A 28 -5.72 -2.11 -2.05
CA ASN A 28 -4.60 -2.57 -1.22
C ASN A 28 -5.08 -3.50 -0.10
N THR A 29 -6.19 -3.13 0.55
CA THR A 29 -6.81 -3.93 1.63
C THR A 29 -7.29 -5.29 1.12
N ALA A 30 -7.90 -5.35 -0.07
CA ALA A 30 -8.31 -6.62 -0.68
C ALA A 30 -7.10 -7.48 -1.07
N ALA A 31 -6.04 -6.86 -1.63
CA ALA A 31 -4.82 -7.58 -1.98
C ALA A 31 -4.12 -8.22 -0.76
N LEU A 32 -4.16 -7.57 0.41
CA LEU A 32 -3.64 -8.11 1.66
C LEU A 32 -4.56 -9.21 2.23
N ARG A 33 -5.87 -8.98 2.27
CA ARG A 33 -6.85 -9.97 2.72
C ARG A 33 -6.80 -11.24 1.86
N ASP A 34 -6.76 -11.11 0.54
CA ASP A 34 -6.76 -12.23 -0.38
C ASP A 34 -5.44 -13.03 -0.32
N ALA A 35 -4.32 -12.37 -0.03
CA ALA A 35 -3.03 -13.03 0.22
C ALA A 35 -3.05 -13.90 1.48
N ILE A 36 -3.69 -13.40 2.56
CA ILE A 36 -3.76 -14.08 3.86
C ILE A 36 -4.79 -15.21 3.83
N LEU A 37 -5.99 -14.93 3.32
CA LEU A 37 -7.15 -15.82 3.44
C LEU A 37 -7.25 -16.84 2.30
N PHE A 38 -7.02 -16.42 1.06
CA PHE A 38 -7.23 -17.27 -0.12
C PHE A 38 -5.93 -17.82 -0.72
N LYS A 39 -4.76 -17.39 -0.23
CA LYS A 39 -3.44 -17.65 -0.85
C LYS A 39 -3.42 -17.33 -2.36
N SER A 40 -4.30 -16.42 -2.81
CA SER A 40 -4.35 -15.96 -4.20
C SER A 40 -3.49 -14.71 -4.30
N TYR A 41 -2.32 -14.84 -4.91
CA TYR A 41 -1.34 -13.76 -4.97
C TYR A 41 -1.49 -12.86 -6.21
N ARG A 42 -2.58 -12.97 -6.99
CA ARG A 42 -2.69 -12.22 -8.25
C ARG A 42 -2.74 -10.70 -8.03
N ASN A 43 -3.59 -10.25 -7.11
CA ASN A 43 -3.72 -8.83 -6.76
C ASN A 43 -2.50 -8.33 -5.97
N THR A 44 -1.96 -9.18 -5.09
CA THR A 44 -0.77 -8.88 -4.29
C THR A 44 0.47 -8.70 -5.15
N LYS A 45 0.68 -9.55 -6.17
CA LYS A 45 1.79 -9.41 -7.13
C LYS A 45 1.72 -8.09 -7.89
N ALA A 46 0.52 -7.71 -8.35
CA ALA A 46 0.32 -6.46 -9.07
C ALA A 46 0.64 -5.24 -8.18
N LEU A 47 0.28 -5.31 -6.89
CA LEU A 47 0.60 -4.28 -5.91
C LEU A 47 2.10 -4.20 -5.58
N LEU A 48 2.77 -5.35 -5.41
CA LEU A 48 4.22 -5.34 -5.20
C LEU A 48 4.96 -4.73 -6.39
N VAL A 49 4.57 -5.08 -7.61
CA VAL A 49 5.21 -4.55 -8.83
C VAL A 49 4.95 -3.05 -8.96
N SER A 50 3.73 -2.56 -8.68
CA SER A 50 3.47 -1.12 -8.71
C SER A 50 4.30 -0.36 -7.68
N MET A 51 4.40 -0.87 -6.45
CA MET A 51 5.27 -0.28 -5.42
C MET A 51 6.75 -0.27 -5.81
N MET A 52 7.25 -1.30 -6.51
CA MET A 52 8.62 -1.30 -7.05
C MET A 52 8.81 -0.20 -8.10
N ILE A 53 7.90 -0.11 -9.08
CA ILE A 53 7.97 0.88 -10.15
C ILE A 53 7.91 2.31 -9.57
N LEU A 54 7.02 2.56 -8.61
CA LEU A 54 6.92 3.85 -7.93
C LEU A 54 8.20 4.19 -7.15
N THR A 55 8.78 3.20 -6.44
CA THR A 55 10.03 3.41 -5.69
C THR A 55 11.19 3.77 -6.64
N VAL A 56 11.33 3.05 -7.75
CA VAL A 56 12.38 3.31 -8.75
C VAL A 56 12.15 4.65 -9.45
N GLY A 57 10.91 4.94 -9.85
CA GLY A 57 10.53 6.20 -10.47
C GLY A 57 10.83 7.40 -9.57
N PHE A 58 10.44 7.33 -8.29
CA PHE A 58 10.71 8.38 -7.32
C PHE A 58 12.21 8.56 -7.05
N THR A 59 12.97 7.46 -6.98
CA THR A 59 14.44 7.51 -6.84
C THR A 59 15.09 8.17 -8.05
N GLY A 60 14.60 7.89 -9.27
CA GLY A 60 15.05 8.55 -10.49
C GLY A 60 14.73 10.05 -10.51
N PHE A 61 13.52 10.43 -10.13
CA PHE A 61 13.12 11.84 -10.00
C PHE A 61 13.99 12.60 -8.98
N MET A 62 14.34 11.97 -7.86
CA MET A 62 15.29 12.56 -6.90
C MET A 62 16.70 12.75 -7.48
N SER A 63 17.19 11.84 -8.32
CA SER A 63 18.51 11.99 -8.96
C SER A 63 18.57 13.09 -10.01
N ILE A 64 17.43 13.46 -10.61
CA ILE A 64 17.32 14.51 -11.63
C ILE A 64 17.16 15.91 -10.99
N GLY A 65 16.92 15.99 -9.69
CA GLY A 65 16.97 17.25 -8.92
C GLY A 65 15.65 18.02 -8.78
N GLU A 66 14.55 17.55 -9.39
CA GLU A 66 13.22 18.21 -9.29
C GLU A 66 12.29 17.58 -8.23
N GLY A 67 12.73 16.52 -7.56
CA GLY A 67 11.97 15.89 -6.50
C GLY A 67 12.11 16.65 -5.18
N HIS A 68 11.11 17.46 -4.80
CA HIS A 68 11.03 18.00 -3.44
C HIS A 68 10.55 16.90 -2.48
N PRO A 69 11.40 16.38 -1.56
CA PRO A 69 10.93 15.44 -0.55
C PRO A 69 10.01 16.16 0.44
N MET A 70 8.77 15.68 0.54
CA MET A 70 7.86 16.11 1.60
C MET A 70 8.42 15.62 2.94
N HIS A 71 8.64 16.55 3.86
CA HIS A 71 9.15 16.27 5.19
C HIS A 71 7.97 15.86 6.08
N PHE A 72 8.01 14.64 6.60
CA PHE A 72 7.02 14.15 7.54
C PHE A 72 7.72 13.70 8.81
N ASP A 73 7.43 14.37 9.91
CA ASP A 73 7.84 13.92 11.24
C ASP A 73 7.00 12.73 11.68
N VAL A 74 7.63 11.56 11.80
CA VAL A 74 6.97 10.35 12.31
C VAL A 74 7.03 10.32 13.85
N GLY A 75 5.87 10.55 14.48
CA GLY A 75 5.68 10.41 15.93
C GLY A 75 4.82 9.20 16.30
N LEU A 76 4.64 8.94 17.60
CA LEU A 76 3.74 7.88 18.09
C LEU A 76 2.28 8.15 17.66
N ASN A 77 1.92 9.43 17.50
CA ASN A 77 0.62 9.84 16.95
C ASN A 77 0.38 9.26 15.56
N GLN A 78 1.42 9.14 14.73
CA GLN A 78 1.31 8.55 13.40
C GLN A 78 1.04 7.04 13.47
N LEU A 79 1.66 6.33 14.41
CA LEU A 79 1.42 4.90 14.62
C LEU A 79 -0.02 4.65 15.11
N ILE A 80 -0.49 5.44 16.06
CA ILE A 80 -1.86 5.37 16.57
C ILE A 80 -2.85 5.71 15.45
N GLY A 81 -2.58 6.77 14.68
CA GLY A 81 -3.39 7.17 13.53
C GLY A 81 -3.46 6.09 12.45
N LEU A 82 -2.33 5.46 12.12
CA LEU A 82 -2.28 4.37 11.14
C LEU A 82 -3.09 3.15 11.60
N PHE A 83 -3.05 2.83 12.90
CA PHE A 83 -3.81 1.73 13.47
C PHE A 83 -5.33 1.99 13.41
N ILE A 84 -5.78 3.17 13.85
CA ILE A 84 -7.20 3.57 13.80
C ILE A 84 -7.68 3.65 12.35
N PHE A 85 -6.88 4.24 11.45
CA PHE A 85 -7.18 4.30 10.03
C PHE A 85 -7.28 2.90 9.40
N GLY A 86 -6.40 1.98 9.79
CA GLY A 86 -6.45 0.57 9.39
C GLY A 86 -7.77 -0.10 9.79
N ILE A 87 -8.21 0.08 11.03
CA ILE A 87 -9.50 -0.43 11.52
C ILE A 87 -10.65 0.18 10.69
N GLY A 88 -10.61 1.49 10.43
CA GLY A 88 -11.59 2.18 9.58
C GLY A 88 -11.65 1.61 8.16
N MET A 89 -10.52 1.32 7.53
CA MET A 89 -10.47 0.69 6.21
C MET A 89 -11.09 -0.70 6.17
N VAL A 90 -10.92 -1.50 7.24
CA VAL A 90 -11.54 -2.83 7.35
C VAL A 90 -13.06 -2.71 7.52
N LEU A 91 -13.52 -1.80 8.37
CA LEU A 91 -14.96 -1.56 8.59
C LEU A 91 -15.66 -1.01 7.34
N ALA A 92 -15.00 -0.11 6.60
CA ALA A 92 -15.52 0.45 5.35
C ALA A 92 -15.46 -0.56 4.17
N GLY A 93 -14.67 -1.63 4.28
CA GLY A 93 -14.51 -2.64 3.23
C GLY A 93 -13.81 -2.13 1.95
N ALA A 94 -13.12 -0.99 2.02
CA ALA A 94 -12.47 -0.36 0.87
C ALA A 94 -11.28 0.51 1.33
N CYS A 95 -10.23 0.61 0.50
CA CYS A 95 -9.17 1.60 0.70
C CYS A 95 -9.57 2.94 0.06
N THR A 96 -8.97 4.03 0.52
CA THR A 96 -9.24 5.40 0.05
C THR A 96 -9.18 5.55 -1.48
N VAL A 97 -8.18 4.96 -2.14
CA VAL A 97 -8.10 5.01 -3.61
C VAL A 97 -9.29 4.31 -4.28
N SER A 98 -9.70 3.16 -3.74
CA SER A 98 -10.84 2.41 -4.28
C SER A 98 -12.19 3.04 -3.97
N THR A 99 -12.32 3.81 -2.88
CA THR A 99 -13.56 4.52 -2.56
C THR A 99 -13.79 5.67 -3.54
N TRP A 100 -12.74 6.42 -3.91
CA TRP A 100 -12.79 7.44 -4.97
C TRP A 100 -13.27 6.87 -6.30
N VAL A 101 -12.71 5.74 -6.70
CA VAL A 101 -13.09 5.06 -7.95
C VAL A 101 -14.54 4.55 -7.91
N LYS A 102 -14.93 3.85 -6.84
CA LYS A 102 -16.30 3.32 -6.70
C LYS A 102 -17.34 4.43 -6.57
N ALA A 103 -17.00 5.57 -5.96
CA ALA A 103 -17.86 6.73 -5.93
C ALA A 103 -18.08 7.30 -7.34
N GLY A 104 -17.03 7.33 -8.18
CA GLY A 104 -17.14 7.66 -9.60
C GLY A 104 -17.95 6.66 -10.44
N GLU A 105 -18.02 5.39 -10.04
CA GLU A 105 -18.91 4.39 -10.64
C GLU A 105 -20.38 4.51 -10.19
N GLY A 106 -20.70 5.41 -9.26
CA GLY A 106 -22.05 5.62 -8.75
C GLY A 106 -22.45 4.74 -7.57
N ASN A 107 -21.49 4.09 -6.90
CA ASN A 107 -21.78 3.28 -5.72
C ASN A 107 -22.10 4.17 -4.50
N VAL A 108 -23.38 4.20 -4.12
CA VAL A 108 -23.89 4.98 -2.99
C VAL A 108 -23.14 4.65 -1.69
N GLY A 109 -22.79 3.38 -1.45
CA GLY A 109 -22.03 2.99 -0.26
C GLY A 109 -20.62 3.61 -0.22
N ALA A 110 -19.97 3.76 -1.38
CA ALA A 110 -18.65 4.39 -1.48
C ALA A 110 -18.74 5.92 -1.33
N MET A 111 -19.83 6.54 -1.78
CA MET A 111 -20.07 7.98 -1.56
C MET A 111 -20.21 8.29 -0.07
N TRP A 112 -20.99 7.49 0.67
CA TRP A 112 -21.10 7.64 2.13
C TRP A 112 -19.76 7.43 2.82
N ALA A 113 -18.99 6.41 2.44
CA ALA A 113 -17.66 6.17 3.00
C ALA A 113 -16.71 7.36 2.78
N LEU A 114 -16.73 7.98 1.60
CA LEU A 114 -15.95 9.20 1.33
C LEU A 114 -16.41 10.37 2.19
N LEU A 115 -17.73 10.61 2.28
CA LEU A 115 -18.29 11.69 3.08
C LEU A 115 -17.87 11.57 4.55
N PHE A 116 -18.01 10.38 5.15
CA PHE A 116 -17.58 10.15 6.53
C PHE A 116 -16.07 10.25 6.70
N THR A 117 -15.26 9.93 5.68
CA THR A 117 -13.81 10.14 5.73
C THR A 117 -13.46 11.62 5.79
N PHE A 118 -14.10 12.45 4.97
CA PHE A 118 -13.90 13.91 5.00
C PHE A 118 -14.42 14.53 6.30
N VAL A 119 -15.61 14.14 6.75
CA VAL A 119 -16.19 14.62 8.02
C VAL A 119 -15.32 14.20 9.20
N GLY A 120 -14.84 12.95 9.24
CA GLY A 120 -13.94 12.46 10.28
C GLY A 120 -12.61 13.21 10.29
N MET A 121 -12.02 13.45 9.11
CA MET A 121 -10.77 14.23 9.01
C MET A 121 -10.96 15.67 9.47
N PHE A 122 -12.08 16.30 9.11
CA PHE A 122 -12.43 17.65 9.54
C PHE A 122 -12.68 17.72 11.05
N LEU A 123 -13.52 16.84 11.60
CA LEU A 123 -13.77 16.79 13.05
C LEU A 123 -12.50 16.50 13.84
N PHE A 124 -11.66 15.59 13.37
CA PHE A 124 -10.39 15.30 14.04
C PHE A 124 -9.47 16.53 14.02
N SER A 125 -9.41 17.25 12.90
CA SER A 125 -8.66 18.51 12.80
C SER A 125 -9.20 19.58 13.75
N LEU A 126 -10.52 19.70 13.90
CA LEU A 126 -11.11 20.64 14.87
C LEU A 126 -10.87 20.19 16.31
N ALA A 127 -11.07 18.93 16.63
CA ALA A 127 -10.89 18.36 17.97
C ALA A 127 -9.44 18.53 18.46
N TRP A 128 -8.47 18.31 17.58
CA TRP A 128 -7.06 18.60 17.88
C TRP A 128 -6.79 20.10 18.02
N SER A 129 -7.39 20.92 17.15
CA SER A 129 -7.25 22.39 17.23
C SER A 129 -7.83 23.00 18.50
N VAL A 130 -8.86 22.41 19.12
CA VAL A 130 -9.47 22.93 20.36
C VAL A 130 -8.81 22.39 21.63
N ASN A 131 -8.19 21.20 21.59
CA ASN A 131 -7.65 20.53 22.78
C ASN A 131 -6.12 20.67 22.91
N TYR A 132 -5.38 20.78 21.81
CA TYR A 132 -3.93 20.92 21.77
C TYR A 132 -3.55 22.23 21.06
N TRP A 133 -3.49 23.32 21.83
CA TRP A 133 -2.85 24.57 21.39
C TRP A 133 -1.36 24.48 21.75
N PRO A 134 -0.49 24.14 20.78
CA PRO A 134 -0.14 25.07 19.70
C PRO A 134 -0.49 24.53 18.29
N PRO A 135 -0.59 25.40 17.28
CA PRO A 135 -0.93 25.00 15.92
C PRO A 135 0.12 24.04 15.35
N ALA A 136 -0.30 23.13 14.45
CA ALA A 136 0.55 22.15 13.76
C ALA A 136 1.90 22.66 13.18
N PRO A 137 2.12 23.96 12.85
CA PRO A 137 3.43 24.47 12.48
C PRO A 137 4.47 24.46 13.62
N ALA A 138 4.05 24.44 14.89
CA ALA A 138 4.95 24.52 16.05
C ALA A 138 5.48 23.16 16.53
N SER A 139 4.94 22.04 16.02
CA SER A 139 5.43 20.68 16.27
C SER A 139 6.27 20.11 15.12
N MET A 140 6.44 20.83 14.01
CA MET A 140 7.35 20.47 12.92
C MET A 140 8.75 21.07 13.13
N THR A 141 9.25 21.03 14.38
CA THR A 141 10.52 21.68 14.75
C THR A 141 11.71 20.73 14.75
N GLY A 142 11.55 19.45 14.40
CA GLY A 142 12.67 18.50 14.34
C GLY A 142 13.33 18.21 15.71
N GLU A 143 12.79 18.74 16.80
CA GLU A 143 13.24 18.50 18.16
C GLU A 143 12.36 17.45 18.88
N PRO A 144 12.94 16.62 19.78
CA PRO A 144 12.17 15.64 20.53
C PRO A 144 11.25 16.34 21.54
N ASN A 145 9.97 16.49 21.18
CA ASN A 145 8.97 17.09 22.06
C ASN A 145 8.10 16.00 22.72
N LEU A 146 8.27 15.85 24.04
CA LEU A 146 7.54 14.89 24.87
C LEU A 146 6.04 15.24 25.00
N GLN A 147 5.65 16.51 24.80
CA GLN A 147 4.24 16.92 24.77
C GLN A 147 3.55 16.60 23.44
N ALA A 148 4.30 16.41 22.36
CA ALA A 148 3.76 16.02 21.05
C ALA A 148 3.91 14.52 20.74
N LEU A 149 4.51 13.73 21.64
CA LEU A 149 4.80 12.30 21.42
C LEU A 149 5.52 12.03 20.08
N GLN A 150 6.35 12.98 19.64
CA GLN A 150 7.23 12.84 18.48
C GLN A 150 8.57 12.25 18.94
N PHE A 151 8.82 11.00 18.57
CA PHE A 151 10.18 10.47 18.58
C PHE A 151 10.87 11.04 17.34
N GLY A 152 11.57 12.18 17.48
CA GLY A 152 12.35 12.85 16.42
C GLY A 152 13.47 12.00 15.76
N PHE A 153 13.45 10.69 15.94
CA PHE A 153 14.47 9.73 15.48
C PHE A 153 13.98 8.76 14.40
N ALA A 154 12.72 8.80 13.98
CA ALA A 154 12.18 7.83 13.01
C ALA A 154 12.06 8.37 11.57
N ASN A 155 12.51 9.60 11.30
CA ASN A 155 12.50 10.17 9.95
C ASN A 155 13.68 9.63 9.13
N ALA A 156 13.41 9.25 7.88
CA ALA A 156 14.46 8.87 6.92
C ALA A 156 15.49 9.99 6.70
N SER A 157 15.08 11.26 6.87
CA SER A 157 15.94 12.45 6.69
C SER A 157 16.89 12.72 7.86
N THR A 158 16.51 12.48 9.12
CA THR A 158 17.43 12.65 10.26
C THR A 158 18.50 11.55 10.29
N LEU A 159 18.20 10.38 9.73
CA LEU A 159 19.21 9.38 9.37
C LEU A 159 20.05 9.81 8.15
N GLN A 160 19.46 10.44 7.13
CA GLN A 160 20.16 10.90 5.92
C GLN A 160 21.19 12.00 6.21
N GLU A 161 20.85 12.96 7.08
CA GLU A 161 21.75 14.02 7.55
C GLU A 161 22.90 13.47 8.41
N LYS A 162 22.65 12.46 9.25
CA LYS A 162 23.71 11.82 10.06
C LYS A 162 24.56 10.80 9.30
N LEU A 163 24.02 10.10 8.30
CA LEU A 163 24.71 9.01 7.60
C LEU A 163 25.27 9.36 6.21
N LYS A 164 24.97 10.53 5.61
CA LYS A 164 25.47 10.91 4.27
C LYS A 164 25.20 9.83 3.19
N ILE A 165 24.11 9.07 3.32
CA ILE A 165 23.78 8.01 2.35
C ILE A 165 22.89 8.61 1.24
N PRO A 166 23.27 8.50 -0.05
CA PRO A 166 22.47 9.02 -1.15
C PRO A 166 21.10 8.33 -1.19
N ALA A 167 20.03 9.07 -1.51
CA ALA A 167 18.65 8.58 -1.59
C ALA A 167 18.48 7.29 -2.43
N ILE A 168 19.40 7.09 -3.37
CA ILE A 168 19.54 5.91 -4.23
C ILE A 168 19.71 4.62 -3.42
N VAL A 169 20.45 4.64 -2.31
CA VAL A 169 20.69 3.44 -1.49
C VAL A 169 19.42 3.04 -0.74
N PHE A 170 18.63 3.99 -0.24
CA PHE A 170 17.33 3.69 0.35
C PHE A 170 16.35 3.11 -0.69
N GLY A 171 16.31 3.69 -1.89
CA GLY A 171 15.53 3.17 -3.01
C GLY A 171 15.93 1.75 -3.40
N LEU A 172 17.25 1.46 -3.47
CA LEU A 172 17.78 0.14 -3.78
C LEU A 172 17.52 -0.89 -2.68
N ILE A 173 17.65 -0.51 -1.40
CA ILE A 173 17.33 -1.39 -0.26
C ILE A 173 15.84 -1.72 -0.28
N GLN A 174 14.97 -0.72 -0.42
CA GLN A 174 13.53 -0.93 -0.47
C GLN A 174 13.12 -1.77 -1.68
N ALA A 175 13.68 -1.51 -2.87
CA ALA A 175 13.46 -2.31 -4.06
C ALA A 175 13.95 -3.76 -3.88
N GLY A 176 15.12 -3.95 -3.24
CA GLY A 176 15.68 -5.26 -2.92
C GLY A 176 14.79 -6.06 -1.96
N VAL A 177 14.29 -5.42 -0.90
CA VAL A 177 13.33 -6.02 0.04
C VAL A 177 12.04 -6.41 -0.67
N LEU A 178 11.48 -5.52 -1.48
CA LEU A 178 10.27 -5.81 -2.24
C LEU A 178 10.48 -6.95 -3.25
N TYR A 179 11.63 -6.97 -3.94
CA TYR A 179 12.00 -8.04 -4.86
C TYR A 179 12.16 -9.39 -4.15
N MET A 180 12.75 -9.39 -2.95
CA MET A 180 12.86 -10.60 -2.12
C MET A 180 11.49 -11.13 -1.70
N ILE A 181 10.57 -10.25 -1.29
CA ILE A 181 9.19 -10.64 -0.98
C ILE A 181 8.48 -11.18 -2.22
N TYR A 182 8.63 -10.52 -3.38
CA TYR A 182 8.07 -10.99 -4.65
C TYR A 182 8.61 -12.37 -5.06
N ARG A 183 9.92 -12.59 -4.92
CA ARG A 183 10.55 -13.91 -5.16
C ARG A 183 10.06 -14.96 -4.17
N ALA A 184 9.86 -14.61 -2.91
CA ALA A 184 9.33 -15.52 -1.90
C ALA A 184 7.90 -15.97 -2.25
N ILE A 185 7.05 -15.05 -2.71
CA ILE A 185 5.69 -15.34 -3.19
C ILE A 185 5.73 -16.30 -4.40
N LEU A 186 6.57 -16.02 -5.40
CA LEU A 186 6.73 -16.89 -6.57
C LEU A 186 7.27 -18.29 -6.23
N ARG A 187 8.13 -18.40 -5.23
CA ARG A 187 8.60 -19.71 -4.72
C ARG A 187 7.46 -20.47 -4.06
N ARG A 188 6.59 -19.78 -3.32
CA ARG A 188 5.44 -20.39 -2.64
C ARG A 188 4.39 -20.88 -3.64
N GLU A 189 4.08 -20.10 -4.67
CA GLU A 189 3.20 -20.53 -5.77
C GLU A 189 3.75 -21.77 -6.49
N ARG A 190 5.05 -21.80 -6.82
CA ARG A 190 5.66 -22.99 -7.45
C ARG A 190 5.58 -24.25 -6.59
N ARG A 191 5.68 -24.14 -5.27
CA ARG A 191 5.51 -25.28 -4.36
C ARG A 191 4.07 -25.77 -4.37
N LEU A 192 3.09 -24.87 -4.30
CA LEU A 192 1.68 -25.20 -4.35
C LEU A 192 1.30 -25.87 -5.68
N LEU A 193 1.79 -25.35 -6.81
CA LEU A 193 1.57 -25.94 -8.13
C LEU A 193 2.22 -27.32 -8.25
N LYS A 194 3.42 -27.53 -7.70
CA LYS A 194 4.06 -28.85 -7.66
C LYS A 194 3.29 -29.86 -6.83
N SER A 195 2.81 -29.47 -5.64
CA SER A 195 1.97 -30.34 -4.79
C SER A 195 0.63 -30.68 -5.44
N ALA A 196 0.04 -29.75 -6.20
CA ALA A 196 -1.18 -30.01 -6.97
C ALA A 196 -0.91 -30.96 -8.15
N ALA A 197 0.21 -30.77 -8.86
CA ALA A 197 0.60 -31.64 -9.98
C ALA A 197 0.96 -33.06 -9.52
N SER A 198 1.60 -33.23 -8.35
CA SER A 198 1.85 -34.56 -7.80
C SER A 198 0.55 -35.24 -7.39
N ALA A 199 -0.38 -34.53 -6.75
CA ALA A 199 -1.68 -35.06 -6.36
C ALA A 199 -2.55 -35.46 -7.58
N SER A 200 -2.54 -34.69 -8.67
CA SER A 200 -3.25 -35.07 -9.90
C SER A 200 -2.60 -36.27 -10.58
N THR A 201 -1.27 -36.38 -10.55
CA THR A 201 -0.55 -37.56 -11.10
C THR A 201 -0.89 -38.82 -10.30
N GLU A 202 -0.92 -38.74 -8.96
CA GLU A 202 -1.33 -39.85 -8.09
C GLU A 202 -2.80 -40.25 -8.32
N ALA A 203 -3.71 -39.28 -8.45
CA ALA A 203 -5.12 -39.55 -8.74
C ALA A 203 -5.33 -40.23 -10.12
N GLU A 204 -4.54 -39.84 -11.13
CA GLU A 204 -4.61 -40.45 -12.46
C GLU A 204 -4.02 -41.87 -12.48
N VAL A 205 -2.97 -42.13 -11.71
CA VAL A 205 -2.41 -43.48 -11.50
C VAL A 205 -3.41 -44.38 -10.78
N ILE A 206 -4.09 -43.90 -9.73
CA ILE A 206 -5.13 -44.66 -9.01
C ILE A 206 -6.31 -44.99 -9.93
N LYS A 207 -6.73 -44.05 -10.80
CA LYS A 207 -7.83 -44.28 -11.74
C LYS A 207 -7.49 -45.29 -12.84
N LYS A 208 -6.19 -45.45 -13.15
CA LYS A 208 -5.69 -46.37 -14.18
C LYS A 208 -5.29 -47.74 -13.61
N SER A 209 -5.26 -47.89 -12.28
CA SER A 209 -5.12 -49.17 -11.60
C SER A 209 -6.35 -50.04 -11.86
N PRO A 210 -6.21 -51.29 -12.35
CA PRO A 210 -7.35 -52.18 -12.51
C PRO A 210 -8.06 -52.38 -11.17
N PRO A 211 -9.39 -52.54 -11.13
CA PRO A 211 -10.09 -52.89 -9.90
C PRO A 211 -9.48 -54.20 -9.40
N ALA A 212 -9.00 -54.21 -8.16
CA ALA A 212 -8.53 -55.43 -7.51
C ALA A 212 -9.68 -56.45 -7.57
N MET A 213 -9.54 -57.39 -8.51
CA MET A 213 -10.47 -58.50 -8.69
C MET A 213 -10.44 -59.29 -7.39
N GLY A 214 -11.61 -59.39 -6.76
CA GLY A 214 -11.78 -59.93 -5.44
C GLY A 214 -11.18 -61.33 -5.29
N ILE A 215 -10.60 -61.56 -4.11
CA ILE A 215 -10.48 -62.90 -3.55
C ILE A 215 -11.07 -62.79 -2.15
N CYS A 216 -12.38 -63.04 -2.07
CA CYS A 216 -12.99 -63.57 -0.86
C CYS A 216 -12.36 -64.96 -0.63
N HIS A 217 -11.75 -65.14 0.53
CA HIS A 217 -11.54 -66.44 1.16
C HIS A 217 -11.87 -66.33 2.64
#